data_AF-A0A8H5W2N4-F1
#
_entry.id   AF-A0A8H5W2N4-F1
#
_cell.length_a   1.000
_cell.length_b   1.000
_cell.length_c   1.000
_cell.angle_alpha   90.00
_cell.angle_beta   90.00
_cell.angle_gamma   90.00
#
_symmetry.space_group_name_H-M   'P 1'
#
loop_
_entity.id
_entity.type
_entity.pdbx_description
1 polymer ?
#
loop_
_entity_poly.entity_id
_entity_poly.type
_entity_poly.pdbx_seq_one_letter_code
_entity_poly.pdbx_strand_id
1 'polypeptide(L)'
;MASSSNRNVISKNKTPIAVAAALISAAAVITSIYRSVTASKMSHNLHPSLKNGITKGSPNFSGGKLRCKCSSNPVEVTLSGQVAHNHACGCSKCWKPEGALFSVVAVIPRDQLQVTANGDKLTIVDKSAAIQRNACRDCGVHLFGRIENDHPFKGLDFVHVELSDEKGWQEPQFAAFVSSIIEQGFPADKANEVRQQFKDLGLESYDALSPPLMDAIASWTAAKSKI
;
A
#
# COMPACT_ATOMS: atom_id res chain seq x y z
N MET A 1 57.56 -56.65 50.56
CA MET A 1 56.86 -55.50 51.16
C MET A 1 55.81 -55.02 50.17
N ALA A 2 54.55 -55.39 50.40
CA ALA A 2 53.41 -54.82 49.71
C ALA A 2 52.85 -53.71 50.61
N SER A 3 52.52 -52.56 50.03
CA SER A 3 51.55 -51.63 50.63
C SER A 3 50.83 -50.87 49.54
N SER A 4 49.53 -51.16 49.50
CA SER A 4 48.48 -50.52 48.73
C SER A 4 48.34 -49.02 49.02
N SER A 5 47.96 -48.24 48.00
CA SER A 5 47.12 -47.05 48.22
C SER A 5 46.07 -46.97 47.11
N ASN A 6 44.87 -46.59 47.51
CA ASN A 6 43.59 -46.85 46.89
C ASN A 6 42.90 -45.53 46.50
N ARG A 7 42.22 -45.54 45.34
CA ARG A 7 41.09 -44.68 44.89
C ARG A 7 41.29 -43.15 44.78
N ASN A 8 40.98 -42.63 43.59
CA ASN A 8 39.61 -42.12 43.32
C ASN A 8 39.44 -41.80 41.83
N VAL A 9 38.58 -42.59 41.17
CA VAL A 9 38.10 -42.29 39.82
C VAL A 9 36.90 -41.37 39.96
N ILE A 10 37.07 -40.10 39.58
CA ILE A 10 35.96 -39.15 39.43
C ILE A 10 35.14 -39.58 38.20
N SER A 11 33.96 -40.12 38.45
CA SER A 11 32.91 -40.33 37.45
C SER A 11 32.53 -38.98 36.85
N LYS A 12 32.99 -38.70 35.63
CA LYS A 12 32.44 -37.59 34.83
C LYS A 12 31.01 -37.96 34.46
N ASN A 13 30.05 -37.33 35.15
CA ASN A 13 28.63 -37.38 34.83
C ASN A 13 28.44 -37.08 33.34
N LYS A 14 28.11 -38.12 32.57
CA LYS A 14 27.57 -37.98 31.23
C LYS A 14 26.13 -37.49 31.41
N THR A 15 25.92 -36.18 31.27
CA THR A 15 24.58 -35.66 31.01
C THR A 15 24.06 -36.40 29.76
N PRO A 16 22.96 -37.15 29.84
CA PRO A 16 22.49 -37.92 28.70
C PRO A 16 22.09 -36.95 27.60
N ILE A 17 22.72 -37.11 26.43
CA ILE A 17 22.56 -36.30 25.21
C ILE A 17 21.06 -36.11 24.85
N ALA A 18 20.21 -37.06 25.24
CA ALA A 18 18.76 -37.01 25.08
C ALA A 18 18.08 -35.82 25.78
N VAL A 19 18.56 -35.38 26.95
CA VAL A 19 17.94 -34.26 27.72
C VAL A 19 18.27 -32.91 27.07
N ALA A 20 19.48 -32.75 26.53
CA ALA A 20 19.86 -31.55 25.80
C ALA A 20 19.09 -31.40 24.48
N ALA A 21 18.88 -32.50 23.75
CA ALA A 21 18.10 -32.49 22.49
C ALA A 21 16.63 -32.11 22.72
N ALA A 22 15.99 -32.65 23.77
CA ALA A 22 14.59 -32.36 24.09
C ALA A 22 14.36 -30.88 24.48
N LEU A 23 15.32 -30.24 25.18
CA LEU A 23 15.24 -28.83 25.54
C LEU A 23 15.44 -27.89 24.34
N ILE A 24 16.31 -28.25 23.39
CA ILE A 24 16.50 -27.49 22.14
C ILE A 24 15.24 -27.56 21.26
N SER A 25 14.59 -28.73 21.19
CA SER A 25 13.33 -28.89 20.46
C SER A 25 12.18 -28.11 21.11
N ALA A 26 12.08 -28.09 22.43
CA ALA A 26 11.07 -27.30 23.15
C ALA A 26 11.27 -25.78 22.94
N ALA A 27 12.51 -25.28 23.00
CA ALA A 27 12.79 -23.86 22.75
C ALA A 27 12.48 -23.43 21.30
N ALA A 28 12.80 -24.27 20.31
CA ALA A 28 12.48 -23.99 18.90
C ALA A 28 10.95 -24.01 18.64
N VAL A 29 10.23 -24.95 19.25
CA VAL A 29 8.77 -25.04 19.16
C VAL A 29 8.11 -23.87 19.90
N ILE A 30 8.59 -23.50 21.09
CA ILE A 30 8.10 -22.33 21.84
C ILE A 30 8.38 -21.05 21.06
N THR A 31 9.54 -20.90 20.42
CA THR A 31 9.86 -19.72 19.60
C THR A 31 8.98 -19.67 18.35
N SER A 32 8.72 -20.81 17.71
CA SER A 32 7.80 -20.91 16.57
C SER A 32 6.35 -20.59 16.95
N ILE A 33 5.89 -21.09 18.09
CA ILE A 33 4.56 -20.80 18.65
C ILE A 33 4.48 -19.34 19.07
N TYR A 34 5.49 -18.77 19.74
CA TYR A 34 5.51 -17.35 20.09
C TYR A 34 5.50 -16.48 18.84
N ARG A 35 6.24 -16.85 17.79
CA ARG A 35 6.25 -16.16 16.49
C ARG A 35 4.91 -16.28 15.77
N SER A 36 4.19 -17.40 15.94
CA SER A 36 2.87 -17.61 15.34
C SER A 36 1.73 -16.96 16.14
N VAL A 37 1.84 -16.90 17.48
CA VAL A 37 0.86 -16.29 18.39
C VAL A 37 0.98 -14.76 18.37
N THR A 38 2.21 -14.21 18.28
CA THR A 38 2.42 -12.77 18.01
C THR A 38 2.04 -12.36 16.58
N ALA A 39 2.00 -13.32 15.64
CA ALA A 39 1.54 -13.11 14.27
C ALA A 39 0.02 -13.17 14.09
N SER A 40 -0.77 -13.41 15.16
CA SER A 40 -2.17 -12.95 15.20
C SER A 40 -2.20 -11.44 15.45
N LYS A 41 -1.44 -10.72 14.62
CA LYS A 41 -1.45 -9.27 14.52
C LYS A 41 -2.79 -8.92 13.89
N MET A 42 -3.65 -8.23 14.62
CA MET A 42 -4.88 -7.66 14.06
C MET A 42 -4.52 -6.89 12.80
N SER A 43 -4.80 -7.49 11.64
CA SER A 43 -4.43 -6.94 10.35
C SER A 43 -5.56 -6.01 9.93
N HIS A 44 -5.28 -4.71 9.91
CA HIS A 44 -6.24 -3.73 9.42
C HIS A 44 -6.46 -3.95 7.92
N ASN A 45 -7.69 -3.74 7.45
CA ASN A 45 -7.97 -3.79 6.01
C ASN A 45 -7.44 -2.52 5.33
N LEU A 46 -6.12 -2.48 5.07
CA LEU A 46 -5.49 -1.34 4.40
C LEU A 46 -6.12 -1.10 3.04
N HIS A 47 -6.10 -2.14 2.19
CA HIS A 47 -6.67 -2.14 0.86
C HIS A 47 -6.74 -3.57 0.30
N PRO A 48 -7.76 -3.95 -0.49
CA PRO A 48 -7.85 -5.30 -1.08
C PRO A 48 -6.61 -5.71 -1.89
N SER A 49 -6.03 -4.77 -2.67
CA SER A 49 -4.83 -5.05 -3.46
C SER A 49 -3.56 -5.27 -2.63
N LEU A 50 -3.56 -4.92 -1.34
CA LEU A 50 -2.43 -5.08 -0.43
C LEU A 50 -2.59 -6.29 0.50
N LYS A 51 -3.77 -6.92 0.53
CA LYS A 51 -4.10 -8.02 1.45
C LYS A 51 -3.12 -9.19 1.39
N ASN A 52 -2.62 -9.50 0.19
CA ASN A 52 -1.73 -10.62 -0.08
C ASN A 52 -0.29 -10.18 -0.37
N GLY A 53 0.09 -8.98 0.09
CA GLY A 53 1.39 -8.39 -0.22
C GLY A 53 1.39 -7.55 -1.50
N ILE A 54 2.59 -7.14 -1.92
CA ILE A 54 2.78 -6.27 -3.08
C ILE A 54 3.08 -7.12 -4.32
N THR A 55 2.24 -7.00 -5.35
CA THR A 55 2.53 -7.57 -6.67
C THR A 55 3.36 -6.58 -7.46
N LYS A 56 4.60 -6.95 -7.82
CA LYS A 56 5.47 -6.11 -8.64
C LYS A 56 4.89 -5.85 -10.02
N GLY A 57 5.05 -4.62 -10.50
CA GLY A 57 4.74 -4.26 -11.88
C GLY A 57 5.68 -4.90 -12.89
N SER A 58 5.36 -4.73 -14.17
CA SER A 58 6.20 -5.14 -15.30
C SER A 58 6.84 -3.92 -15.96
N PRO A 59 8.16 -3.91 -16.20
CA PRO A 59 8.85 -2.80 -16.86
C PRO A 59 8.42 -2.62 -18.32
N ASN A 60 7.87 -3.68 -18.94
CA ASN A 60 7.42 -3.67 -20.35
C ASN A 60 5.90 -3.51 -20.47
N PHE A 61 5.20 -3.12 -19.41
CA PHE A 61 3.76 -2.97 -19.43
C PHE A 61 3.35 -1.73 -20.22
N SER A 62 2.45 -1.89 -21.19
CA SER A 62 2.08 -0.85 -22.15
C SER A 62 0.71 -0.22 -21.90
N GLY A 63 0.14 -0.43 -20.72
CA GLY A 63 -1.17 0.11 -20.35
C GLY A 63 -2.30 -0.93 -20.41
N GLY A 64 -3.53 -0.45 -20.30
CA GLY A 64 -4.70 -1.29 -20.11
C GLY A 64 -5.98 -0.47 -19.96
N LYS A 65 -7.04 -1.09 -19.44
CA LYS A 65 -8.36 -0.47 -19.33
C LYS A 65 -8.84 -0.47 -17.90
N LEU A 66 -9.34 0.68 -17.45
CA LEU A 66 -10.07 0.80 -16.19
C LEU A 66 -11.57 0.71 -16.47
N ARG A 67 -12.29 0.00 -15.60
CA ARG A 67 -13.76 -0.07 -15.66
C ARG A 67 -14.40 0.28 -14.34
N CYS A 68 -15.51 1.01 -14.40
CA CYS A 68 -16.34 1.22 -13.22
C CYS A 68 -17.07 -0.09 -12.83
N LYS A 69 -17.64 -0.15 -11.62
CA LYS A 69 -18.28 -1.36 -11.08
C LYS A 69 -19.74 -1.57 -11.51
N CYS A 70 -20.18 -0.98 -12.63
CA CYS A 70 -21.53 -1.23 -13.13
C CYS A 70 -21.60 -2.62 -13.79
N SER A 71 -22.65 -3.38 -13.50
CA SER A 71 -22.88 -4.70 -14.13
C SER A 71 -23.21 -4.60 -15.62
N SER A 72 -23.82 -3.49 -16.05
CA SER A 72 -24.13 -3.19 -17.45
C SER A 72 -23.61 -1.81 -17.84
N ASN A 73 -23.08 -1.68 -19.06
CA ASN A 73 -22.56 -0.42 -19.61
C ASN A 73 -21.60 0.31 -18.64
N PRO A 74 -20.50 -0.35 -18.23
CA PRO A 74 -19.52 0.29 -17.37
C PRO A 74 -18.82 1.43 -18.11
N VAL A 75 -18.49 2.50 -17.39
CA VAL A 75 -17.54 3.50 -17.91
C VAL A 75 -16.21 2.79 -18.15
N GLU A 76 -15.65 2.96 -19.35
CA GLU A 76 -14.34 2.43 -19.70
C GLU A 76 -13.38 3.59 -19.98
N VAL A 77 -12.19 3.50 -19.40
CA VAL A 77 -11.08 4.43 -19.64
C VAL A 77 -9.87 3.61 -20.08
N THR A 78 -9.33 3.92 -21.26
CA THR A 78 -8.08 3.35 -21.76
C THR A 78 -6.90 4.19 -21.30
N LEU A 79 -5.87 3.51 -20.80
CA LEU A 79 -4.57 4.06 -20.45
C LEU A 79 -3.53 3.51 -21.43
N SER A 80 -2.87 4.36 -22.21
CA SER A 80 -1.93 3.95 -23.27
C SER A 80 -0.46 3.87 -22.83
N GLY A 81 -0.22 3.73 -21.52
CA GLY A 81 1.12 3.60 -20.95
C GLY A 81 1.10 3.09 -19.52
N GLN A 82 2.29 2.95 -18.94
CA GLN A 82 2.46 2.59 -17.54
C GLN A 82 2.17 3.79 -16.62
N VAL A 83 1.65 3.52 -15.43
CA VAL A 83 1.47 4.55 -14.39
C VAL A 83 2.76 4.80 -13.61
N ALA A 84 2.86 5.97 -13.00
CA ALA A 84 3.94 6.33 -12.09
C ALA A 84 3.40 6.66 -10.70
N HIS A 85 4.30 6.66 -9.72
CA HIS A 85 4.06 7.03 -8.34
C HIS A 85 2.80 6.38 -7.74
N ASN A 86 2.56 5.09 -8.02
CA ASN A 86 1.46 4.38 -7.39
C ASN A 86 1.69 4.33 -5.87
N HIS A 87 0.65 4.60 -5.07
CA HIS A 87 0.78 4.65 -3.61
C HIS A 87 -0.55 4.39 -2.91
N ALA A 88 -0.47 3.92 -1.67
CA ALA A 88 -1.63 3.93 -0.77
C ALA A 88 -1.87 5.37 -0.29
N CYS A 89 -3.12 5.83 -0.22
CA CYS A 89 -3.45 7.20 0.17
C CYS A 89 -4.58 7.24 1.20
N GLY A 90 -4.29 7.81 2.36
CA GLY A 90 -5.21 7.89 3.50
C GLY A 90 -6.14 9.09 3.46
N CYS A 91 -6.01 10.03 2.50
CA CYS A 91 -6.83 11.24 2.49
C CYS A 91 -8.33 10.94 2.31
N SER A 92 -9.17 11.86 2.78
CA SER A 92 -10.64 11.74 2.74
C SER A 92 -11.26 11.91 1.35
N LYS A 93 -10.47 12.28 0.34
CA LYS A 93 -10.98 12.70 -0.97
C LYS A 93 -10.82 11.63 -2.06
N CYS A 94 -9.86 10.72 -1.92
CA CYS A 94 -9.68 9.63 -2.88
C CYS A 94 -10.74 8.54 -2.68
N TRP A 95 -11.19 7.94 -3.79
CA TRP A 95 -12.11 6.80 -3.74
C TRP A 95 -11.41 5.60 -3.10
N LYS A 96 -12.17 4.87 -2.28
CA LYS A 96 -11.72 3.64 -1.63
C LYS A 96 -12.73 2.54 -1.94
N PRO A 97 -12.30 1.31 -2.24
CA PRO A 97 -13.23 0.19 -2.26
C PRO A 97 -13.85 0.00 -0.87
N GLU A 98 -15.04 -0.59 -0.83
CA GLU A 98 -15.79 -0.80 0.40
C GLU A 98 -14.96 -1.51 1.47
N GLY A 99 -15.00 -0.97 2.69
CA GLY A 99 -14.27 -1.50 3.85
C GLY A 99 -12.77 -1.23 3.88
N ALA A 100 -12.18 -0.58 2.87
CA ALA A 100 -10.75 -0.25 2.85
C ALA A 100 -10.45 1.06 3.60
N LEU A 101 -9.35 1.06 4.37
CA LEU A 101 -8.87 2.27 5.07
C LEU A 101 -8.15 3.24 4.12
N PHE A 102 -7.48 2.73 3.09
CA PHE A 102 -6.70 3.51 2.15
C PHE A 102 -7.30 3.40 0.75
N SER A 103 -7.05 4.40 -0.08
CA SER A 103 -7.13 4.29 -1.54
C SER A 103 -5.81 3.75 -2.07
N VAL A 104 -5.79 3.16 -3.26
CA VAL A 104 -4.55 2.98 -4.04
C VAL A 104 -4.67 3.79 -5.33
N VAL A 105 -3.76 4.74 -5.51
CA VAL A 105 -3.83 5.73 -6.59
C VAL A 105 -2.46 5.95 -7.20
N ALA A 106 -2.43 6.04 -8.53
CA ALA A 106 -1.24 6.35 -9.32
C ALA A 106 -1.49 7.58 -10.19
N VAL A 107 -0.44 8.03 -10.88
CA VAL A 107 -0.56 9.11 -11.88
C VAL A 107 -0.15 8.63 -13.26
N ILE A 108 -0.74 9.24 -14.29
CA ILE A 108 -0.42 9.01 -15.70
C ILE A 108 -0.47 10.34 -16.46
N PRO A 109 0.34 10.56 -17.51
CA PRO A 109 0.16 11.71 -18.39
C PRO A 109 -1.27 11.80 -18.92
N ARG A 110 -1.85 13.01 -18.90
CA ARG A 110 -3.24 13.26 -19.33
C ARG A 110 -3.52 12.82 -20.76
N ASP A 111 -2.53 12.94 -21.64
CA ASP A 111 -2.60 12.55 -23.05
C ASP A 111 -2.59 11.03 -23.25
N GLN A 112 -2.25 10.26 -22.22
CA GLN A 112 -2.32 8.79 -22.24
C GLN A 112 -3.61 8.24 -21.63
N LEU A 113 -4.57 9.11 -21.26
CA LEU A 113 -5.87 8.72 -20.74
C LEU A 113 -7.00 9.09 -21.71
N GLN A 114 -7.79 8.10 -22.11
CA GLN A 114 -8.96 8.31 -22.97
C GLN A 114 -10.19 7.61 -22.41
N VAL A 115 -11.31 8.32 -22.30
CA VAL A 115 -12.61 7.69 -22.02
C VAL A 115 -13.10 7.02 -23.31
N THR A 116 -13.25 5.69 -23.28
CA THR A 116 -13.54 4.88 -24.48
C THR A 116 -14.95 4.30 -24.51
N ALA A 117 -15.67 4.25 -23.38
CA ALA A 117 -17.08 3.84 -23.35
C ALA A 117 -17.86 4.51 -22.22
N ASN A 118 -19.14 4.79 -22.49
CA ASN A 118 -20.14 5.27 -21.52
C ASN A 118 -19.71 6.51 -20.71
N GLY A 119 -18.95 7.41 -21.34
CA GLY A 119 -18.42 8.61 -20.71
C GLY A 119 -19.47 9.61 -20.26
N ASP A 120 -20.70 9.53 -20.81
CA ASP A 120 -21.84 10.33 -20.38
C ASP A 120 -22.16 10.11 -18.89
N LYS A 121 -21.80 8.95 -18.32
CA LYS A 121 -21.99 8.60 -16.90
C LYS A 121 -21.02 9.28 -15.94
N LEU A 122 -19.98 9.94 -16.46
CA LEU A 122 -19.00 10.62 -15.62
C LEU A 122 -19.53 11.96 -15.11
N THR A 123 -19.36 12.17 -13.81
CA THR A 123 -19.68 13.42 -13.12
C THR A 123 -18.50 13.85 -12.27
N ILE A 124 -18.25 15.16 -12.20
CA ILE A 124 -17.23 15.72 -11.31
C ILE A 124 -17.79 15.78 -9.89
N VAL A 125 -17.13 15.10 -8.95
CA VAL A 125 -17.55 15.01 -7.54
C VAL A 125 -17.57 16.38 -6.86
N ASP A 126 -16.50 17.16 -7.07
CA ASP A 126 -16.36 18.51 -6.54
C ASP A 126 -15.59 19.35 -7.57
N LYS A 127 -16.27 20.34 -8.17
CA LYS A 127 -15.67 21.22 -9.19
C LYS A 127 -14.69 22.23 -8.60
N SER A 128 -14.78 22.50 -7.29
CA SER A 128 -13.90 23.44 -6.59
C SER A 128 -12.58 22.80 -6.16
N ALA A 129 -12.51 21.46 -6.11
CA ALA A 129 -11.30 20.75 -5.78
C ALA A 129 -10.21 20.93 -6.86
N ALA A 130 -8.95 21.10 -6.43
CA ALA A 130 -7.81 21.18 -7.35
C ALA A 130 -7.70 19.94 -8.25
N ILE A 131 -7.91 18.75 -7.69
CA ILE A 131 -8.08 17.50 -8.43
C ILE A 131 -9.58 17.24 -8.57
N GLN A 132 -10.12 17.50 -9.76
CA GLN A 132 -11.50 17.23 -10.11
C GLN A 132 -11.67 15.74 -10.39
N ARG A 133 -12.33 15.04 -9.47
CA ARG A 133 -12.52 13.58 -9.54
C ARG A 133 -13.74 13.27 -10.39
N ASN A 134 -13.52 12.54 -11.49
CA ASN A 134 -14.54 12.10 -12.42
C ASN A 134 -15.03 10.72 -11.99
N ALA A 135 -16.23 10.67 -11.42
CA ALA A 135 -16.86 9.48 -10.89
C ALA A 135 -18.01 9.03 -11.77
N CYS A 136 -18.22 7.72 -11.86
CA CYS A 136 -19.43 7.17 -12.45
C CYS A 136 -20.64 7.46 -11.54
N ARG A 137 -21.64 8.17 -12.06
CA ARG A 137 -22.84 8.54 -11.29
C ARG A 137 -23.64 7.35 -10.75
N ASP A 138 -23.56 6.20 -11.43
CA ASP A 138 -24.38 5.02 -11.09
C ASP A 138 -23.76 4.16 -9.97
N CYS A 139 -22.42 4.09 -9.88
CA CYS A 139 -21.74 3.23 -8.90
C CYS A 139 -20.75 3.97 -7.97
N GLY A 140 -20.56 5.27 -8.16
CA GLY A 140 -19.70 6.12 -7.32
C GLY A 140 -18.19 5.91 -7.50
N VAL A 141 -17.75 4.95 -8.33
CA VAL A 141 -16.33 4.70 -8.59
C VAL A 141 -15.70 5.89 -9.31
N HIS A 142 -14.60 6.41 -8.78
CA HIS A 142 -13.78 7.42 -9.46
C HIS A 142 -12.93 6.72 -10.53
N LEU A 143 -13.02 7.17 -11.78
CA LEU A 143 -12.22 6.59 -12.88
C LEU A 143 -10.90 7.34 -13.01
N PHE A 144 -10.95 8.68 -12.93
CA PHE A 144 -9.76 9.51 -12.93
C PHE A 144 -9.98 10.84 -12.21
N GLY A 145 -8.91 11.39 -11.65
CA GLY A 145 -8.85 12.77 -11.12
C GLY A 145 -8.03 13.65 -12.05
N ARG A 146 -8.57 14.80 -12.45
CA ARG A 146 -7.92 15.71 -13.40
C ARG A 146 -7.72 17.08 -12.79
N ILE A 147 -6.59 17.69 -13.07
CA ILE A 147 -6.29 19.06 -12.67
C ILE A 147 -6.42 19.99 -13.87
N GLU A 148 -7.38 20.91 -13.81
CA GLU A 148 -7.59 21.91 -14.87
C GLU A 148 -6.89 23.25 -14.57
N ASN A 149 -6.76 23.59 -13.29
CA ASN A 149 -6.16 24.85 -12.83
C ASN A 149 -4.63 24.75 -12.75
N ASP A 150 -3.97 25.90 -12.65
CA ASP A 150 -2.51 25.95 -12.50
C ASP A 150 -2.05 25.32 -11.17
N HIS A 151 -1.21 24.28 -11.26
CA HIS A 151 -0.88 23.37 -10.16
C HIS A 151 0.39 22.56 -10.51
N PRO A 152 1.22 22.15 -9.53
CA PRO A 152 2.45 21.39 -9.78
C PRO A 152 2.25 20.07 -10.53
N PHE A 153 1.09 19.43 -10.36
CA PHE A 153 0.73 18.18 -11.05
C PHE A 153 -0.19 18.37 -12.26
N LYS A 154 -0.38 19.59 -12.76
CA LYS A 154 -1.15 19.82 -13.99
C LYS A 154 -0.50 19.07 -15.15
N GLY A 155 -1.31 18.37 -15.95
CA GLY A 155 -0.84 17.49 -17.03
C GLY A 155 -0.76 16.01 -16.63
N LEU A 156 -0.97 15.69 -15.35
CA LEU A 156 -1.14 14.32 -14.87
C LEU A 156 -2.60 14.08 -14.46
N ASP A 157 -3.13 12.91 -14.83
CA ASP A 157 -4.37 12.38 -14.30
C ASP A 157 -4.07 11.34 -13.21
N PHE A 158 -4.93 11.29 -12.19
CA PHE A 158 -4.86 10.37 -11.06
C PHE A 158 -5.79 9.19 -11.29
N VAL A 159 -5.32 7.96 -11.19
CA VAL A 159 -6.08 6.76 -11.56
C VAL A 159 -5.99 5.65 -10.50
N HIS A 160 -7.04 4.84 -10.41
CA HIS A 160 -7.10 3.66 -9.54
C HIS A 160 -6.90 2.39 -10.39
N VAL A 161 -5.65 1.95 -10.55
CA VAL A 161 -5.30 0.80 -11.42
C VAL A 161 -5.84 -0.54 -10.94
N GLU A 162 -6.40 -0.61 -9.72
CA GLU A 162 -7.18 -1.77 -9.27
C GLU A 162 -8.48 -2.00 -10.05
N LEU A 163 -8.95 -0.98 -10.78
CA LEU A 163 -10.12 -1.06 -11.67
C LEU A 163 -9.81 -1.73 -13.01
N SER A 164 -8.56 -2.13 -13.23
CA SER A 164 -8.09 -2.86 -14.39
C SER A 164 -7.98 -4.36 -14.09
N ASP A 165 -8.42 -5.16 -15.07
CA ASP A 165 -8.24 -6.61 -15.03
C ASP A 165 -6.79 -7.00 -15.36
N GLU A 166 -6.06 -6.13 -16.06
CA GLU A 166 -4.67 -6.34 -16.45
C GLU A 166 -3.72 -6.33 -15.23
N LYS A 167 -2.63 -7.10 -15.36
CA LYS A 167 -1.54 -7.15 -14.37
C LYS A 167 -0.27 -6.60 -14.99
N GLY A 168 0.54 -5.95 -14.16
CA GLY A 168 1.80 -5.34 -14.60
C GLY A 168 1.87 -3.83 -14.36
N TRP A 169 0.82 -3.20 -13.85
CA TRP A 169 0.86 -1.82 -13.32
C TRP A 169 1.96 -1.67 -12.28
N GLN A 170 2.60 -0.49 -12.23
CA GLN A 170 3.58 -0.18 -11.19
C GLN A 170 2.98 -0.45 -9.81
N GLU A 171 3.72 -1.16 -8.97
CA GLU A 171 3.29 -1.46 -7.62
C GLU A 171 3.25 -0.22 -6.72
N PRO A 172 2.46 -0.20 -5.63
CA PRO A 172 2.53 0.87 -4.66
C PRO A 172 3.94 1.05 -4.09
N GLN A 173 4.37 2.31 -3.98
CA GLN A 173 5.74 2.68 -3.62
C GLN A 173 5.86 3.21 -2.17
N PHE A 174 4.77 3.76 -1.63
CA PHE A 174 4.69 4.31 -0.27
C PHE A 174 3.22 4.42 0.19
N ALA A 175 3.01 4.86 1.42
CA ALA A 175 1.71 5.27 1.96
C ALA A 175 1.69 6.77 2.28
N ALA A 176 0.72 7.49 1.73
CA ALA A 176 0.56 8.94 1.82
C ALA A 176 -0.61 9.33 2.72
N PHE A 177 -0.54 10.52 3.32
CA PHE A 177 -1.59 11.09 4.19
C PHE A 177 -2.10 10.08 5.24
N VAL A 178 -1.18 9.34 5.87
CA VAL A 178 -1.52 8.23 6.77
C VAL A 178 -2.30 8.71 7.98
N SER A 179 -1.94 9.84 8.58
CA SER A 179 -2.68 10.46 9.68
C SER A 179 -4.14 10.81 9.33
N SER A 180 -4.45 11.11 8.06
CA SER A 180 -5.79 11.55 7.65
C SER A 180 -6.87 10.46 7.74
N ILE A 181 -6.51 9.19 8.01
CA ILE A 181 -7.52 8.17 8.36
C ILE A 181 -8.20 8.48 9.71
N ILE A 182 -7.52 9.22 10.60
CA ILE A 182 -8.08 9.65 11.89
C ILE A 182 -9.22 10.65 11.68
N GLU A 183 -9.06 11.56 10.72
CA GLU A 183 -10.11 12.51 10.32
C GLU A 183 -11.38 11.81 9.79
N GLN A 184 -11.24 10.54 9.36
CA GLN A 184 -12.31 9.69 8.86
C GLN A 184 -12.84 8.70 9.93
N GLY A 185 -12.45 8.88 11.20
CA GLY A 185 -12.96 8.10 12.34
C GLY A 185 -12.09 6.92 12.75
N PHE A 186 -10.89 6.74 12.19
CA PHE A 186 -9.97 5.72 12.67
C PHE A 186 -9.37 6.11 14.05
N PRO A 187 -9.29 5.19 15.03
CA PRO A 187 -8.74 5.52 16.35
C PRO A 187 -7.27 5.95 16.29
N ALA A 188 -6.96 7.12 16.85
CA ALA A 188 -5.62 7.69 16.82
C ALA A 188 -4.56 6.83 17.54
N ASP A 189 -4.96 6.17 18.64
CA ASP A 189 -4.13 5.24 19.41
C ASP A 189 -3.74 3.98 18.62
N LYS A 190 -4.52 3.61 17.60
CA LYS A 190 -4.24 2.48 16.69
C LYS A 190 -3.47 2.87 15.43
N ALA A 191 -3.25 4.17 15.17
CA ALA A 191 -2.61 4.60 13.93
C ALA A 191 -1.18 4.05 13.75
N ASN A 192 -0.49 3.73 14.85
CA ASN A 192 0.83 3.09 14.80
C ASN A 192 0.78 1.63 14.32
N GLU A 193 -0.33 0.92 14.54
CA GLU A 193 -0.51 -0.44 14.03
C GLU A 193 -0.58 -0.42 12.49
N VAL A 194 -1.29 0.56 11.92
CA VAL A 194 -1.38 0.79 10.47
C VAL A 194 0.00 1.12 9.88
N ARG A 195 0.75 2.05 10.50
CA ARG A 195 2.11 2.39 10.07
C ARG A 195 3.03 1.17 10.10
N GLN A 196 2.95 0.36 11.14
CA GLN A 196 3.73 -0.87 11.24
C GLN A 196 3.32 -1.89 10.16
N GLN A 197 2.03 -2.02 9.84
CA GLN A 197 1.57 -2.92 8.79
C GLN A 197 2.06 -2.49 7.40
N PHE A 198 2.10 -1.18 7.09
CA PHE A 198 2.74 -0.69 5.87
C PHE A 198 4.24 -0.96 5.84
N LYS A 199 4.94 -0.74 6.97
CA LYS A 199 6.36 -1.06 7.09
C LYS A 199 6.66 -2.53 6.83
N ASP A 200 5.83 -3.44 7.34
CA ASP A 200 5.96 -4.89 7.10
C ASP A 200 5.74 -5.26 5.62
N LEU A 201 4.92 -4.47 4.89
CA LEU A 201 4.75 -4.58 3.43
C LEU A 201 5.91 -3.96 2.63
N GLY A 202 6.82 -3.23 3.29
CA GLY A 202 7.90 -2.47 2.63
C GLY A 202 7.46 -1.10 2.10
N LEU A 203 6.35 -0.54 2.61
CA LEU A 203 5.86 0.77 2.25
C LEU A 203 6.14 1.76 3.38
N GLU A 204 6.95 2.78 3.10
CA GLU A 204 7.18 3.85 4.07
C GLU A 204 5.92 4.70 4.22
N SER A 205 5.64 5.15 5.45
CA SER A 205 4.45 5.92 5.79
C SER A 205 4.76 7.41 5.93
N TYR A 206 4.03 8.25 5.21
CA TYR A 206 4.10 9.70 5.29
C TYR A 206 2.73 10.30 5.60
N ASP A 207 2.72 11.38 6.39
CA ASP A 207 1.50 12.15 6.66
C ASP A 207 1.25 13.24 5.57
N ALA A 208 2.08 13.24 4.52
CA ALA A 208 1.92 14.01 3.28
C ALA A 208 2.15 13.08 2.07
N LEU A 209 2.82 13.56 1.01
CA LEU A 209 3.38 12.69 -0.04
C LEU A 209 4.81 12.26 0.33
N SER A 210 5.43 11.43 -0.52
CA SER A 210 6.85 11.07 -0.37
C SER A 210 7.78 12.28 -0.51
N PRO A 211 8.97 12.28 0.12
CA PRO A 211 9.89 13.41 0.05
C PRO A 211 10.19 13.90 -1.38
N PRO A 212 10.48 13.03 -2.37
CA PRO A 212 10.73 13.49 -3.74
C PRO A 212 9.54 14.22 -4.38
N LEU A 213 8.31 13.81 -4.08
CA LEU A 213 7.10 14.48 -4.58
C LEU A 213 6.86 15.81 -3.87
N MET A 214 7.14 15.87 -2.57
CA MET A 214 7.07 17.11 -1.79
C MET A 214 8.09 18.14 -2.29
N ASP A 215 9.32 17.72 -2.59
CA ASP A 215 10.37 18.56 -3.15
C ASP A 215 10.01 19.08 -4.55
N ALA A 216 9.37 18.25 -5.38
CA ALA A 216 8.87 18.65 -6.70
C ALA A 216 7.78 19.74 -6.58
N ILE A 217 6.84 19.60 -5.64
CA ILE A 217 5.82 20.63 -5.35
C ILE A 217 6.47 21.93 -4.88
N ALA A 218 7.42 21.84 -3.95
CA ALA A 218 8.11 23.00 -3.40
C ALA A 218 8.91 23.74 -4.48
N SER A 219 9.64 23.00 -5.33
CA SER A 219 10.41 23.55 -6.45
C SER A 219 9.52 24.30 -7.45
N TRP A 220 8.39 23.70 -7.82
CA TRP A 220 7.41 24.38 -8.69
C TRP A 220 6.85 25.66 -8.06
N THR A 221 6.55 25.62 -6.75
CA THR A 221 6.00 26.75 -6.01
C THR A 221 7.00 27.90 -5.89
N ALA A 222 8.27 27.59 -5.64
CA ALA A 222 9.37 28.56 -5.59
C ALA A 222 9.56 29.24 -6.96
N ALA A 223 9.64 28.44 -8.03
CA ALA A 223 9.77 28.95 -9.39
C ALA A 223 8.61 29.87 -9.79
N LYS A 224 7.37 29.51 -9.43
CA LYS A 224 6.18 30.34 -9.67
C LYS A 224 6.18 31.63 -8.85
N SER A 225 6.69 31.57 -7.62
CA SER A 225 6.79 32.74 -6.72
C SER A 225 8.00 33.64 -7.02
N LYS A 226 8.89 33.23 -7.95
CA LYS A 226 10.15 33.91 -8.30
C LYS A 226 11.10 34.07 -7.11
N ILE A 227 11.12 33.09 -6.21
CA ILE A 227 12.09 32.99 -5.11
C ILE A 227 13.28 32.17 -5.58
#